data_AF-A0A962M531-F1
#
_entry.id   AF-A0A962M531-F1
#
_cell.length_a   1.000
_cell.length_b   1.000
_cell.length_c   1.000
_cell.angle_alpha   90.00
_cell.angle_beta   90.00
_cell.angle_gamma   90.00
#
_symmetry.space_group_name_H-M   'P 1'
#
loop_
_entity.id
_entity.type
_entity.pdbx_description
1 polymer ?
#
loop_
_entity_poly.entity_id
_entity_poly.type
_entity_poly.pdbx_seq_one_letter_code
_entity_poly.pdbx_strand_id
1 'polypeptide(L)'
;LLKNLKDEVVKFLSHVQIQRQDEAEQIERQRREAAEREKLAFQHAQASAMAASDGDGQQSPEQDTAAAPQTFTRDQPKVGRNEPCPCGSGKKYKQCHGKL
;
A
#
# COMPACT_ATOMS: atom_id res chain seq x y z
N LEU A 1 9.87 -8.74 63.46
CA LEU A 1 10.05 -9.23 62.08
C LEU A 1 8.74 -9.24 61.28
N LEU A 2 7.73 -10.03 61.67
CA LEU A 2 6.44 -10.13 60.97
C LEU A 2 5.64 -8.81 60.85
N LYS A 3 5.73 -7.92 61.85
CA LYS A 3 5.08 -6.59 61.79
C LYS A 3 5.68 -5.72 60.68
N ASN A 4 7.01 -5.65 60.61
CA ASN A 4 7.71 -4.88 59.59
C ASN A 4 7.36 -5.38 58.18
N LEU A 5 7.26 -6.71 57.98
CA LEU A 5 6.85 -7.28 56.69
C LEU A 5 5.42 -6.88 56.32
N LYS A 6 4.49 -6.89 57.30
CA LYS A 6 3.12 -6.41 57.08
C LYS A 6 3.10 -4.94 56.70
N ASP A 7 3.84 -4.11 57.40
CA ASP A 7 3.89 -2.66 57.13
C ASP A 7 4.48 -2.38 55.75
N GLU A 8 5.48 -3.16 55.31
CA GLU A 8 6.10 -3.05 54.00
C GLU A 8 5.17 -3.48 52.86
N VAL A 9 4.43 -4.58 53.03
CA VAL A 9 3.41 -5.03 52.06
C VAL A 9 2.25 -4.04 51.97
N VAL A 10 1.79 -3.51 53.10
CA VAL A 10 0.73 -2.49 53.13
C VAL A 10 1.21 -1.21 52.44
N LYS A 11 2.46 -0.79 52.68
CA LYS A 11 3.05 0.36 51.99
C LYS A 11 3.13 0.14 50.48
N PHE A 12 3.56 -1.04 50.03
CA PHE A 12 3.63 -1.36 48.60
C PHE A 12 2.24 -1.38 47.94
N LEU A 13 1.25 -2.02 48.57
CA LEU A 13 -0.11 -2.09 48.04
C LEU A 13 -0.85 -0.75 48.09
N SER A 14 -0.60 0.08 49.11
CA SER A 14 -1.18 1.43 49.20
C SER A 14 -0.51 2.43 48.26
N HIS A 15 0.70 2.15 47.79
CA HIS A 15 1.38 2.87 46.72
C HIS A 15 1.12 2.27 45.33
N VAL A 16 0.03 1.49 45.15
CA VAL A 16 -0.46 1.12 43.81
C VAL A 16 -0.76 2.40 43.05
N GLN A 17 0.25 2.82 42.32
CA GLN A 17 0.27 4.03 41.53
C GLN A 17 -0.65 3.82 40.34
N ILE A 18 -1.33 4.90 40.05
CA ILE A 18 -2.23 5.13 38.92
C ILE A 18 -1.40 4.99 37.63
N GLN A 19 -1.07 3.76 37.22
CA GLN A 19 -0.43 3.48 35.93
C GLN A 19 -1.45 2.99 34.90
N ARG A 20 -2.58 2.45 35.36
CA ARG A 20 -3.65 1.94 34.48
C ARG A 20 -4.36 3.03 33.67
N GLN A 21 -4.38 4.27 34.13
CA GLN A 21 -5.03 5.37 33.39
C GLN A 21 -4.16 5.84 32.23
N ASP A 22 -2.86 6.01 32.45
CA ASP A 22 -1.92 6.42 31.41
C ASP A 22 -1.77 5.34 30.32
N GLU A 23 -1.69 4.06 30.69
CA GLU A 23 -1.63 2.97 29.72
C GLU A 23 -2.91 2.87 28.86
N ALA A 24 -4.08 3.05 29.48
CA ALA A 24 -5.36 3.02 28.76
C ALA A 24 -5.46 4.19 27.77
N GLU A 25 -5.07 5.40 28.19
CA GLU A 25 -5.09 6.59 27.33
C GLU A 25 -4.09 6.46 26.17
N GLN A 26 -2.91 5.86 26.41
CA GLN A 26 -1.94 5.56 25.35
C GLN A 26 -2.49 4.56 24.34
N ILE A 27 -3.15 3.49 24.79
CA ILE A 27 -3.78 2.50 23.91
C ILE A 27 -4.92 3.12 23.09
N GLU A 28 -5.76 3.97 23.69
CA GLU A 28 -6.82 4.69 22.98
C GLU A 28 -6.26 5.66 21.94
N ARG A 29 -5.20 6.40 22.27
CA ARG A 29 -4.50 7.31 21.34
C ARG A 29 -3.93 6.54 20.14
N GLN A 30 -3.24 5.43 20.38
CA GLN A 30 -2.70 4.59 19.32
C GLN A 30 -3.81 4.03 18.41
N ARG A 31 -4.94 3.60 18.98
CA ARG A 31 -6.10 3.15 18.19
C ARG A 31 -6.67 4.28 17.34
N ARG A 32 -6.76 5.51 17.87
CA ARG A 32 -7.27 6.67 17.13
C ARG A 32 -6.36 7.04 15.97
N GLU A 33 -5.05 7.08 16.21
CA GLU A 33 -4.04 7.37 15.18
C GLU A 33 -4.01 6.29 14.09
N ALA A 34 -4.15 5.02 14.46
CA ALA A 34 -4.23 3.91 13.51
C ALA A 34 -5.48 4.03 12.62
N ALA A 35 -6.65 4.31 13.21
CA ALA A 35 -7.89 4.51 12.48
C ALA A 35 -7.83 5.74 11.55
N GLU A 36 -7.17 6.82 11.98
CA GLU A 36 -6.97 8.02 11.17
C GLU A 36 -6.02 7.74 9.99
N ARG A 37 -4.93 7.01 10.22
CA ARG A 37 -3.99 6.57 9.17
C ARG A 37 -4.66 5.68 8.14
N GLU A 38 -5.49 4.74 8.59
CA GLU A 38 -6.27 3.87 7.72
C GLU A 38 -7.25 4.67 6.85
N LYS A 39 -7.97 5.63 7.45
CA LYS A 39 -8.88 6.53 6.72
C LYS A 39 -8.15 7.38 5.68
N LEU A 40 -7.00 7.95 6.02
CA LEU A 40 -6.15 8.70 5.08
C LEU A 40 -5.62 7.80 3.94
N ALA A 41 -5.27 6.54 4.23
CA ALA A 41 -4.86 5.57 3.22
C ALA A 41 -5.99 5.25 2.23
N PHE A 42 -7.23 5.05 2.71
CA PHE A 42 -8.40 4.86 1.84
C PHE A 42 -8.70 6.10 0.99
N GLN A 43 -8.57 7.30 1.56
CA GLN A 43 -8.73 8.55 0.79
C GLN A 43 -7.67 8.69 -0.29
N HIS A 44 -6.41 8.34 -0.01
CA HIS A 44 -5.35 8.35 -1.02
C HIS A 44 -5.61 7.29 -2.12
N ALA A 45 -6.05 6.08 -1.74
CA ALA A 45 -6.42 5.04 -2.69
C ALA A 45 -7.58 5.50 -3.60
N GLN A 46 -8.62 6.11 -3.04
CA GLN A 46 -9.75 6.62 -3.80
C GLN A 46 -9.35 7.82 -4.68
N ALA A 47 -8.58 8.77 -4.16
CA ALA A 47 -8.06 9.90 -4.93
C ALA A 47 -7.15 9.43 -6.07
N SER A 48 -6.31 8.43 -5.84
CA SER A 48 -5.49 7.82 -6.88
C SER A 48 -6.31 7.06 -7.93
N ALA A 49 -7.39 6.39 -7.52
CA ALA A 49 -8.31 5.71 -8.43
C ALA A 49 -9.14 6.69 -9.28
N MET A 50 -9.53 7.84 -8.72
CA MET A 50 -10.24 8.91 -9.44
C MET A 50 -9.29 9.74 -10.32
N ALA A 51 -8.06 9.99 -9.87
CA ALA A 51 -7.01 10.58 -10.70
C ALA A 51 -6.65 9.66 -11.89
N ALA A 52 -6.75 8.34 -11.70
CA ALA A 52 -6.62 7.36 -12.78
C ALA A 52 -7.86 7.24 -13.67
N SER A 53 -9.04 7.75 -13.26
CA SER A 53 -10.25 7.72 -14.08
C SER A 53 -10.47 8.97 -14.95
N ASP A 54 -9.87 10.11 -14.59
CA ASP A 54 -9.99 11.38 -15.33
C ASP A 54 -8.68 11.89 -15.96
N GLY A 55 -7.60 11.10 -15.94
CA GLY A 55 -6.29 11.52 -16.42
C GLY A 55 -5.56 10.44 -17.21
N ASP A 56 -5.60 10.55 -18.53
CA ASP A 56 -4.46 10.22 -19.38
C ASP A 56 -3.27 11.04 -18.87
N GLY A 57 -2.32 10.45 -18.13
CA GLY A 57 -1.18 11.22 -17.61
C GLY A 57 -0.44 10.67 -16.39
N GLN A 58 0.59 9.87 -16.65
CA GLN A 58 1.63 9.35 -15.77
C GLN A 58 2.41 10.41 -14.97
N GLN A 59 2.70 10.21 -13.67
CA GLN A 59 3.94 10.74 -13.03
C GLN A 59 4.47 9.87 -11.85
N SER A 60 5.71 9.40 -11.98
CA SER A 60 6.70 9.15 -10.91
C SER A 60 7.94 10.00 -11.21
N PRO A 61 8.73 10.43 -10.21
CA PRO A 61 9.76 11.45 -10.40
C PRO A 61 11.17 10.87 -10.67
N GLU A 62 11.98 11.73 -11.28
CA GLU A 62 13.46 11.74 -11.36
C GLU A 62 14.14 11.30 -12.68
N GLN A 63 14.52 12.35 -13.44
CA GLN A 63 15.83 12.64 -14.07
C GLN A 63 16.45 11.63 -15.04
N ASP A 64 16.38 11.91 -16.36
CA ASP A 64 17.52 12.41 -17.15
C ASP A 64 17.20 12.51 -18.66
N THR A 65 17.67 13.59 -19.30
CA THR A 65 17.83 13.84 -20.75
C THR A 65 16.62 13.78 -21.72
N ALA A 66 16.34 14.96 -22.30
CA ALA A 66 15.91 15.25 -23.67
C ALA A 66 15.02 14.24 -24.45
N ALA A 67 13.88 14.77 -24.93
CA ALA A 67 12.85 14.18 -25.79
C ALA A 67 11.79 13.34 -25.05
N ALA A 68 10.62 13.97 -24.85
CA ALA A 68 9.42 13.28 -24.39
C ALA A 68 9.15 12.05 -25.28
N PRO A 69 8.95 10.85 -24.71
CA PRO A 69 8.61 9.67 -25.50
C PRO A 69 7.22 9.88 -26.11
N GLN A 70 7.18 10.09 -27.42
CA GLN A 70 5.93 10.09 -28.18
C GLN A 70 5.30 8.70 -28.02
N THR A 71 4.17 8.63 -27.32
CA THR A 71 3.40 7.39 -27.16
C THR A 71 2.81 7.04 -28.53
N PHE A 72 3.36 6.00 -29.18
CA PHE A 72 2.83 5.54 -30.45
C PHE A 72 1.57 4.70 -30.19
N THR A 73 0.44 5.14 -30.70
CA THR A 73 -0.77 4.30 -30.79
C THR A 73 -0.55 3.30 -31.93
N ARG A 74 -0.63 2.01 -31.61
CA ARG A 74 -0.47 0.96 -32.61
C ARG A 74 -1.74 0.86 -33.45
N ASP A 75 -1.65 1.13 -34.75
CA ASP A 75 -2.78 1.04 -35.69
C ASP A 75 -3.37 -0.37 -35.84
N GLN A 76 -2.60 -1.40 -35.48
CA GLN A 76 -3.00 -2.81 -35.65
C GLN A 76 -3.44 -3.44 -34.32
N PRO A 77 -4.48 -4.29 -34.30
CA PRO A 77 -4.96 -4.94 -33.08
C PRO A 77 -3.90 -5.87 -32.49
N LYS A 78 -3.84 -5.99 -31.16
CA LYS A 78 -2.87 -6.85 -30.44
C LYS A 78 -3.13 -8.32 -30.78
N VAL A 79 -2.18 -8.98 -31.42
CA VAL A 79 -2.32 -10.39 -31.84
C VAL A 79 -2.20 -11.31 -30.62
N GLY A 80 -3.23 -12.14 -30.41
CA GLY A 80 -3.25 -13.12 -29.33
C GLY A 80 -2.30 -14.29 -29.57
N ARG A 81 -1.83 -14.95 -28.50
CA ARG A 81 -0.84 -16.04 -28.59
C ARG A 81 -1.29 -17.23 -29.47
N ASN A 82 -2.59 -17.48 -29.60
CA ASN A 82 -3.15 -18.57 -30.41
C ASN A 82 -3.68 -18.14 -31.79
N GLU A 83 -3.70 -16.84 -32.10
CA GLU A 83 -4.20 -16.27 -33.36
C GLU A 83 -3.26 -16.60 -34.55
N PRO A 84 -3.73 -16.55 -35.81
CA PRO A 84 -2.86 -16.65 -36.96
C PRO A 84 -1.77 -15.58 -36.92
N CYS A 85 -0.54 -15.99 -37.21
CA CYS A 85 0.60 -15.08 -37.16
C CYS A 85 0.54 -14.08 -38.33
N PRO A 86 0.69 -12.76 -38.08
CA PRO A 86 0.53 -11.72 -39.10
C PRO A 86 1.61 -11.75 -40.20
N CYS A 87 2.64 -12.58 -40.06
CA CYS A 87 3.65 -12.82 -41.09
C CYS A 87 3.15 -13.67 -42.29
N GLY A 88 1.89 -14.11 -42.28
CA GLY A 88 1.31 -14.89 -43.39
C GLY A 88 1.72 -16.36 -43.43
N SER A 89 2.41 -16.88 -42.39
CA SER A 89 2.91 -18.26 -42.35
C SER A 89 1.83 -19.33 -42.12
N GLY A 90 0.57 -18.94 -41.86
CA GLY A 90 -0.53 -19.84 -41.52
C GLY A 90 -0.44 -20.53 -40.16
N LYS A 91 0.64 -20.29 -39.39
CA LYS A 91 0.87 -20.89 -38.06
C LYS A 91 0.31 -19.98 -36.95
N LYS A 92 -0.06 -20.56 -35.80
CA LYS A 92 -0.45 -19.81 -34.60
C LYS A 92 0.73 -18.94 -34.11
N TYR A 93 0.47 -17.74 -33.60
CA TYR A 93 1.49 -16.77 -33.18
C TYR A 93 2.54 -17.40 -32.24
N LYS A 94 2.12 -18.20 -31.25
CA LYS A 94 3.01 -18.93 -30.32
C LYS A 94 4.00 -19.90 -30.95
N GLN A 95 3.69 -20.41 -32.14
CA GLN A 95 4.53 -21.36 -32.88
C GLN A 95 5.36 -20.67 -33.97
N CYS A 96 5.31 -19.35 -34.04
CA CYS A 96 6.03 -18.53 -35.00
C CYS A 96 6.73 -17.40 -34.25
N HIS A 97 6.35 -16.14 -34.46
CA HIS A 97 6.99 -14.96 -33.86
C HIS A 97 6.77 -14.78 -32.34
N GLY A 98 5.86 -15.55 -31.74
CA GLY A 98 5.58 -15.56 -30.31
C GLY A 98 6.17 -16.77 -29.57
N LYS A 99 7.15 -17.44 -30.17
CA LYS A 99 7.87 -18.55 -29.54
C LYS A 99 8.88 -17.98 -28.55
N LEU A 100 8.75 -18.39 -27.29
CA LEU A 100 9.78 -18.20 -26.25
C LEU A 100 10.71 -19.41 -26.28
#